data_AF-A0A956MCW7-F1
#
_entry.id   AF-A0A956MCW7-F1
#
_cell.length_a   1.000
_cell.length_b   1.000
_cell.length_c   1.000
_cell.angle_alpha   90.00
_cell.angle_beta   90.00
_cell.angle_gamma   90.00
#
_symmetry.space_group_name_H-M   'P 1'
#
loop_
_entity.id
_entity.type
_entity.pdbx_description
1 polymer ?
#
loop_
_entity_poly.entity_id
_entity_poly.type
_entity_poly.pdbx_seq_one_letter_code
_entity_poly.pdbx_strand_id
1 'polypeptide(L)'
;LNQHYPGNNWIANQYHQTQLAHTIDADGVDFFIAAFDSLRSVYNINTSNIMNGLGYNFMGLQRYEIAEPLFLFNIQQFPAEANPYDSMSECYENMGEKEKSLSYARQGLHKLETDPVLNEAFRQNLKTILEDRIARME
;
A
#
# COMPACT_ATOMS: atom_id res chain seq x y z
N LEU A 1 21.76 12.24 7.20
CA LEU A 1 20.39 12.61 7.65
C LEU A 1 20.21 12.39 9.15
N ASN A 2 20.44 11.19 9.70
CA ASN A 2 20.44 10.96 11.16
C ASN A 2 21.45 11.79 11.96
N GLN A 3 22.58 12.21 11.36
CA GLN A 3 23.55 13.10 12.00
C GLN A 3 23.16 14.60 11.99
N HIS A 4 22.28 15.02 11.07
CA HIS A 4 21.92 16.43 10.90
C HIS A 4 20.53 16.77 11.44
N TYR A 5 19.62 15.78 11.52
CA TYR A 5 18.26 15.93 12.07
C TYR A 5 17.89 14.73 12.97
N PRO A 6 18.59 14.52 14.10
CA PRO A 6 18.28 13.42 15.00
C PRO A 6 16.84 13.56 15.53
N GLY A 7 16.04 12.50 15.39
CA GLY A 7 14.65 12.44 15.84
C GLY A 7 13.59 12.98 14.86
N ASN A 8 13.99 13.50 13.69
CA ASN A 8 13.02 13.89 12.66
C ASN A 8 12.64 12.68 11.80
N ASN A 9 11.68 11.89 12.31
CA ASN A 9 11.17 10.69 11.64
C ASN A 9 10.53 11.01 10.28
N TRP A 10 10.00 12.23 10.08
CA TRP A 10 9.40 12.62 8.80
C TRP A 10 10.43 12.70 7.68
N ILE A 11 11.55 13.40 7.90
CA ILE A 11 12.63 13.50 6.90
C ILE A 11 13.25 12.13 6.62
N ALA A 12 13.48 11.33 7.66
CA ALA A 12 14.02 9.99 7.51
C ALA A 12 13.10 9.08 6.68
N ASN A 13 11.80 9.08 6.98
CA ASN A 13 10.80 8.30 6.24
C ASN A 13 10.70 8.76 4.79
N GLN A 14 10.71 10.06 4.53
CA GLN A 14 10.68 10.59 3.16
C GLN A 14 11.91 10.17 2.39
N TYR A 15 13.10 10.25 3.00
CA TYR A 15 14.34 9.79 2.39
C TYR A 15 14.29 8.30 2.08
N HIS A 16 13.85 7.46 3.02
CA HIS A 16 13.70 6.02 2.81
C HIS A 16 12.71 5.71 1.68
N GLN A 17 11.55 6.37 1.66
CA GLN A 17 10.57 6.22 0.58
C GLN A 17 11.18 6.56 -0.79
N THR A 18 11.92 7.67 -0.89
CA THR A 18 12.60 8.05 -2.15
C THR A 18 13.66 7.03 -2.56
N GLN A 19 14.46 6.51 -1.61
CA GLN A 19 15.45 5.48 -1.92
C GLN A 19 14.80 4.18 -2.39
N LEU A 20 13.75 3.71 -1.71
CA LEU A 20 13.02 2.51 -2.09
C LEU A 20 12.33 2.65 -3.46
N ALA A 21 11.68 3.79 -3.70
CA ALA A 21 11.09 4.08 -5.01
C ALA A 21 12.16 4.11 -6.12
N HIS A 22 13.33 4.71 -5.86
CA HIS A 22 14.44 4.69 -6.81
C HIS A 22 14.96 3.28 -7.08
N THR A 23 15.11 2.44 -6.04
CA THR A 23 15.50 1.03 -6.21
C THR A 23 14.48 0.25 -7.04
N ILE A 24 13.18 0.42 -6.77
CA ILE A 24 12.12 -0.24 -7.56
C ILE A 24 12.15 0.23 -9.02
N ASP A 25 12.39 1.52 -9.26
CA ASP A 25 12.46 2.09 -10.61
C ASP A 25 13.69 1.61 -11.39
N ALA A 26 14.85 1.50 -10.73
CA ALA A 26 16.11 1.12 -11.34
C ALA A 26 16.28 -0.40 -11.50
N ASP A 27 15.95 -1.16 -10.46
CA ASP A 27 16.23 -2.60 -10.36
C ASP A 27 14.98 -3.46 -10.57
N GLY A 28 13.79 -2.85 -10.57
CA GLY A 28 12.51 -3.51 -10.80
C GLY A 28 11.78 -3.94 -9.53
N VAL A 29 10.46 -4.06 -9.63
CA VAL A 29 9.59 -4.48 -8.52
C VAL A 29 9.86 -5.92 -8.06
N ASP A 30 10.22 -6.81 -8.98
CA ASP A 30 10.58 -8.20 -8.65
C ASP A 30 11.84 -8.27 -7.78
N PHE A 31 12.83 -7.41 -8.07
CA PHE A 31 14.03 -7.29 -7.24
C PHE A 31 13.67 -6.81 -5.83
N PHE A 32 12.84 -5.76 -5.72
CA PHE A 32 12.38 -5.27 -4.43
C PHE A 32 11.67 -6.36 -3.61
N ILE A 33 10.78 -7.13 -4.23
CA ILE A 33 10.05 -8.23 -3.58
C ILE A 33 11.04 -9.32 -3.13
N ALA A 34 11.97 -9.72 -3.99
CA ALA A 34 12.97 -10.74 -3.66
C ALA A 34 13.93 -10.29 -2.53
N ALA A 35 14.26 -9.00 -2.48
CA ALA A 35 15.14 -8.41 -1.47
C ALA A 35 14.39 -7.88 -0.23
N PHE A 36 13.07 -8.08 -0.14
CA PHE A 36 12.22 -7.38 0.81
C PHE A 36 12.65 -7.54 2.26
N ASP A 37 13.02 -8.74 2.71
CA ASP A 37 13.42 -8.97 4.11
C ASP A 37 14.66 -8.14 4.49
N SER A 38 15.63 -8.03 3.58
CA SER A 38 16.83 -7.21 3.79
C SER A 38 16.48 -5.72 3.80
N LEU A 39 15.71 -5.28 2.81
CA LEU A 39 15.28 -3.88 2.68
C LEU A 39 14.40 -3.44 3.85
N ARG A 40 13.51 -4.31 4.32
CA ARG A 40 12.63 -4.08 5.47
C ARG A 40 13.43 -3.76 6.72
N SER A 41 14.52 -4.47 6.97
CA SER A 41 15.42 -4.20 8.09
C SER A 41 16.16 -2.87 7.93
N VAL A 42 16.72 -2.61 6.74
CA VAL A 42 17.52 -1.40 6.46
C VAL A 42 16.66 -0.12 6.50
N TYR A 43 15.48 -0.17 5.91
CA TYR A 43 14.59 0.99 5.76
C TYR A 43 13.46 1.05 6.79
N ASN A 44 13.41 0.08 7.72
CA ASN A 44 12.40 -0.03 8.78
C ASN A 44 10.95 -0.11 8.24
N ILE A 45 10.71 -0.98 7.24
CA ILE A 45 9.39 -1.17 6.61
C ILE A 45 8.51 -2.04 7.53
N ASN A 46 8.03 -1.48 8.62
CA ASN A 46 7.35 -2.25 9.68
C ASN A 46 5.81 -2.21 9.62
N THR A 47 5.23 -1.38 8.74
CA THR A 47 3.78 -1.20 8.60
C THR A 47 3.37 -1.25 7.13
N SER A 48 2.13 -1.65 6.88
CA SER A 48 1.53 -1.64 5.54
C SER A 48 1.50 -0.25 4.91
N ASN A 49 1.42 0.82 5.71
CA ASN A 49 1.35 2.21 5.24
C ASN A 49 2.58 2.64 4.45
N ILE A 50 3.78 2.17 4.82
CA ILE A 50 5.01 2.49 4.10
C ILE A 50 4.97 1.87 2.71
N MET A 51 4.56 0.60 2.62
CA MET A 51 4.42 -0.12 1.35
C MET A 51 3.29 0.45 0.48
N ASN A 52 2.14 0.80 1.08
CA ASN A 52 1.06 1.48 0.39
C ASN A 52 1.56 2.79 -0.23
N GLY A 53 2.35 3.59 0.49
CA GLY A 53 2.95 4.80 -0.06
C GLY A 53 3.78 4.56 -1.32
N LEU A 54 4.57 3.48 -1.36
CA LEU A 54 5.30 3.09 -2.58
C LEU A 54 4.36 2.75 -3.73
N GLY A 55 3.32 1.95 -3.48
CA GLY A 55 2.30 1.63 -4.49
C GLY A 55 1.61 2.88 -5.03
N TYR A 56 1.20 3.80 -4.15
CA TYR A 56 0.58 5.08 -4.53
C TYR A 56 1.52 5.98 -5.35
N ASN A 57 2.82 6.00 -5.06
CA ASN A 57 3.79 6.77 -5.86
C ASN A 57 3.80 6.30 -7.32
N PHE A 58 3.85 4.99 -7.56
CA PHE A 58 3.84 4.45 -8.92
C PHE A 58 2.47 4.51 -9.57
N MET A 59 1.38 4.31 -8.81
CA MET A 59 0.02 4.46 -9.30
C MET A 59 -0.27 5.89 -9.76
N GLY A 60 0.20 6.90 -9.02
CA GLY A 60 0.08 8.31 -9.41
C GLY A 60 0.83 8.67 -10.71
N LEU A 61 1.84 7.87 -11.07
CA LEU A 61 2.55 7.94 -12.35
C LEU A 61 1.92 7.06 -13.43
N GLN A 62 0.75 6.46 -13.16
CA GLN A 62 0.07 5.49 -14.03
C GLN A 62 0.91 4.25 -14.35
N ARG A 63 1.91 3.95 -13.51
CA ARG A 63 2.77 2.77 -13.63
C ARG A 63 2.16 1.58 -12.89
N TYR A 64 1.01 1.15 -13.38
CA TYR A 64 0.24 0.07 -12.79
C TYR A 64 1.00 -1.26 -12.78
N GLU A 65 1.91 -1.46 -13.75
CA GLU A 65 2.80 -2.62 -13.82
C GLU A 65 3.74 -2.75 -12.61
N ILE A 66 3.95 -1.66 -11.87
CA ILE A 66 4.69 -1.64 -10.60
C ILE A 66 3.75 -1.53 -9.40
N ALA A 67 2.72 -0.68 -9.49
CA ALA A 67 1.82 -0.44 -8.36
C ALA A 67 1.02 -1.70 -7.97
N GLU A 68 0.50 -2.44 -8.95
CA GLU A 68 -0.27 -3.67 -8.74
C GLU A 68 0.51 -4.72 -7.94
N PRO A 69 1.73 -5.14 -8.34
CA PRO A 69 2.51 -6.11 -7.57
C PRO A 69 2.91 -5.59 -6.18
N LEU A 70 3.13 -4.28 -6.00
CA LEU A 70 3.41 -3.71 -4.67
C LEU A 70 2.21 -3.81 -3.73
N PHE A 71 1.00 -3.46 -4.19
CA PHE A 71 -0.21 -3.58 -3.39
C PHE A 71 -0.55 -5.05 -3.08
N LEU A 72 -0.40 -5.94 -4.07
CA LEU A 72 -0.59 -7.37 -3.87
C LEU A 72 0.40 -7.93 -2.84
N PHE A 73 1.68 -7.54 -2.95
CA PHE A 73 2.70 -7.96 -2.00
C PHE A 73 2.43 -7.38 -0.60
N ASN A 74 1.90 -6.16 -0.50
CA ASN A 74 1.48 -5.58 0.78
C ASN A 74 0.37 -6.41 1.45
N ILE A 75 -0.62 -6.87 0.69
CA ILE A 75 -1.66 -7.80 1.18
C ILE A 75 -1.02 -9.10 1.70
N GLN A 76 -0.02 -9.64 1.01
CA GLN A 76 0.68 -10.86 1.45
C GLN A 76 1.42 -10.65 2.77
N GLN A 77 2.04 -9.49 2.97
CA GLN A 77 2.79 -9.17 4.20
C GLN A 77 1.87 -8.79 5.37
N PHE A 78 0.71 -8.20 5.08
CA PHE A 78 -0.24 -7.70 6.09
C PHE A 78 -1.68 -8.18 5.78
N PRO A 79 -1.93 -9.50 5.74
CA PRO A 79 -3.20 -10.06 5.25
C PRO A 79 -4.40 -9.82 6.17
N ALA A 80 -4.17 -9.35 7.39
CA ALA A 80 -5.18 -9.00 8.37
C ALA A 80 -5.59 -7.51 8.32
N GLU A 81 -4.81 -6.66 7.65
CA GLU A 81 -5.08 -5.23 7.55
C GLU A 81 -5.98 -4.95 6.35
N ALA A 82 -6.98 -4.08 6.50
CA ALA A 82 -7.96 -3.78 5.47
C ALA A 82 -7.46 -2.76 4.45
N ASN A 83 -6.62 -1.82 4.87
CA ASN A 83 -6.12 -0.73 4.03
C ASN A 83 -5.42 -1.21 2.75
N PRO A 84 -4.55 -2.24 2.76
CA PRO A 84 -3.95 -2.77 1.52
C PRO A 84 -4.96 -3.28 0.48
N TYR A 85 -6.10 -3.83 0.93
CA TYR A 85 -7.16 -4.29 0.02
C TYR A 85 -7.90 -3.14 -0.64
N ASP A 86 -8.11 -2.04 0.08
CA ASP A 86 -8.66 -0.80 -0.48
C ASP A 86 -7.73 -0.22 -1.56
N SER A 87 -6.43 -0.11 -1.28
CA SER A 87 -5.46 0.40 -2.25
C SER A 87 -5.35 -0.50 -3.50
N MET A 88 -5.42 -1.82 -3.34
CA MET A 88 -5.47 -2.74 -4.48
C MET A 88 -6.76 -2.59 -5.30
N SER A 89 -7.88 -2.39 -4.61
CA SER A 89 -9.18 -2.15 -5.23
C SER A 89 -9.18 -0.86 -6.06
N GLU A 90 -8.61 0.23 -5.52
CA GLU A 90 -8.43 1.49 -6.22
C GLU A 90 -7.46 1.36 -7.41
N CYS A 91 -6.39 0.59 -7.27
CA CYS A 91 -5.47 0.31 -8.37
C CYS A 91 -6.20 -0.32 -9.56
N TYR A 92 -7.01 -1.36 -9.32
CA TYR A 92 -7.80 -1.98 -10.38
C TYR A 92 -8.92 -1.07 -10.91
N GLU A 93 -9.53 -0.24 -10.06
CA GLU A 93 -10.49 0.78 -10.51
C GLU A 93 -9.83 1.71 -11.55
N ASN A 94 -8.64 2.22 -11.24
CA ASN A 94 -7.88 3.10 -12.11
C ASN A 94 -7.39 2.42 -13.40
N MET A 95 -7.19 1.11 -13.37
CA MET A 95 -6.87 0.29 -14.55
C MET A 95 -8.10 -0.05 -15.41
N GLY A 96 -9.32 0.26 -14.95
CA GLY A 96 -10.57 -0.13 -15.61
C GLY A 96 -10.97 -1.60 -15.37
N GLU A 97 -10.29 -2.29 -14.46
CA GLU A 97 -10.49 -3.70 -14.13
C GLU A 97 -11.60 -3.86 -13.07
N LYS A 98 -12.82 -3.49 -13.45
CA LYS A 98 -14.00 -3.40 -12.58
C LYS A 98 -14.20 -4.61 -11.66
N GLU A 99 -14.20 -5.82 -12.20
CA GLU A 99 -14.48 -7.05 -11.42
C GLU A 99 -13.40 -7.33 -10.37
N LYS A 100 -12.14 -7.05 -10.70
CA LYS A 100 -11.04 -7.20 -9.74
C LYS A 100 -11.16 -6.15 -8.65
N SER A 101 -11.48 -4.90 -9.02
CA SER A 101 -11.71 -3.82 -8.05
C SER A 101 -12.80 -4.18 -7.04
N LEU A 102 -13.96 -4.66 -7.53
CA LEU A 102 -15.07 -5.12 -6.69
C LEU A 102 -14.66 -6.28 -5.76
N SER A 103 -13.91 -7.25 -6.28
CA SER A 103 -13.43 -8.39 -5.49
C SER A 103 -12.56 -7.93 -4.32
N TYR A 104 -11.58 -7.05 -4.56
CA TYR A 104 -10.73 -6.53 -3.50
C TYR A 104 -11.48 -5.57 -2.54
N ALA A 105 -12.44 -4.79 -3.02
CA ALA A 105 -13.27 -3.94 -2.16
C ALA A 105 -14.05 -4.77 -1.12
N ARG A 106 -14.69 -5.86 -1.57
CA ARG A 106 -15.43 -6.77 -0.67
C ARG A 106 -14.51 -7.48 0.33
N GLN A 107 -13.31 -7.87 -0.11
CA GLN A 107 -12.31 -8.41 0.80
C GLN A 107 -11.88 -7.38 1.84
N GLY A 108 -11.66 -6.12 1.46
CA GLY A 108 -11.37 -5.03 2.38
C GLY A 108 -12.47 -4.83 3.43
N LEU A 109 -13.75 -4.87 3.03
CA LEU A 109 -14.88 -4.81 3.97
C LEU A 109 -14.89 -5.97 4.95
N HIS A 110 -14.59 -7.19 4.48
CA HIS A 110 -14.49 -8.33 5.37
C HIS A 110 -13.33 -8.18 6.37
N LYS A 111 -12.18 -7.68 5.93
CA LYS A 111 -11.00 -7.47 6.79
C LYS A 111 -11.23 -6.37 7.82
N LEU A 112 -12.00 -5.35 7.48
CA LEU A 112 -12.38 -4.26 8.39
C LEU A 112 -13.05 -4.73 9.68
N GLU A 113 -13.66 -5.91 9.74
CA GLU A 113 -14.27 -6.42 10.98
C GLU A 113 -13.23 -6.94 11.98
N THR A 114 -12.08 -7.41 11.48
CA THR A 114 -11.05 -8.10 12.25
C THR A 114 -9.71 -7.36 12.30
N ASP A 115 -9.61 -6.21 11.61
CA ASP A 115 -8.36 -5.46 11.50
C ASP A 115 -7.88 -4.98 12.89
N PRO A 116 -6.69 -5.42 13.34
CA PRO A 116 -6.19 -5.17 14.69
C PRO A 116 -5.49 -3.81 14.86
N VAL A 117 -5.16 -3.11 13.76
CA VAL A 117 -4.37 -1.86 13.81
C VAL A 117 -5.21 -0.61 13.63
N LEU A 118 -6.42 -0.72 13.07
CA LEU A 118 -7.26 0.45 12.80
C LEU A 118 -7.91 1.01 14.06
N ASN A 119 -7.77 2.33 14.22
CA ASN A 119 -8.63 3.10 15.11
C ASN A 119 -10.04 3.25 14.50
N GLU A 120 -11.02 3.54 15.36
CA GLU A 120 -12.44 3.57 14.97
C GLU A 120 -12.76 4.62 13.90
N ALA A 121 -12.17 5.82 14.00
CA ALA A 121 -12.42 6.89 13.03
C ALA A 121 -11.94 6.50 11.62
N PHE A 122 -10.73 5.92 11.54
CA PHE A 122 -10.20 5.44 10.27
C PHE A 122 -10.97 4.22 9.75
N ARG A 123 -11.39 3.31 10.64
CA ARG A 123 -12.23 2.15 10.29
C ARG A 123 -13.52 2.60 9.62
N GLN A 124 -14.21 3.58 10.20
CA GLN A 124 -15.45 4.10 9.65
C GLN A 124 -15.24 4.81 8.31
N ASN A 125 -14.16 5.59 8.17
CA ASN A 125 -13.82 6.24 6.91
C ASN A 125 -13.53 5.22 5.79
N LEU A 126 -12.70 4.21 6.09
CA LEU A 126 -12.36 3.16 5.13
C LEU A 126 -13.59 2.33 4.73
N LYS A 127 -14.50 2.08 5.68
CA LYS A 127 -15.78 1.42 5.41
C LYS A 127 -16.60 2.22 4.38
N THR A 128 -16.76 3.52 4.57
CA THR A 128 -17.49 4.38 3.62
C THR A 128 -16.85 4.34 2.23
N ILE A 129 -15.53 4.44 2.14
CA ILE A 129 -14.79 4.38 0.85
C ILE A 129 -15.11 3.07 0.11
N LEU A 130 -15.05 1.94 0.81
CA LEU A 130 -15.26 0.63 0.21
C LEU A 130 -16.73 0.40 -0.18
N GLU A 131 -17.68 0.80 0.67
CA GLU A 131 -19.11 0.73 0.38
C GLU A 131 -19.49 1.59 -0.83
N ASP A 132 -19.00 2.83 -0.88
CA ASP A 132 -19.23 3.74 -2.01
C ASP A 132 -18.61 3.19 -3.31
N ARG A 133 -17.41 2.61 -3.24
CA ARG A 133 -16.78 1.99 -4.42
C ARG A 133 -17.60 0.83 -4.94
N ILE A 134 -18.08 -0.05 -4.05
CA ILE A 134 -18.94 -1.17 -4.44
C ILE A 134 -20.24 -0.65 -5.07
N ALA A 135 -20.92 0.29 -4.42
CA ALA A 135 -22.19 0.82 -4.91
C ALA A 135 -22.08 1.52 -6.27
N ARG A 136 -20.96 2.18 -6.58
CA ARG A 136 -20.72 2.80 -7.90
C ARG A 136 -20.43 1.78 -9.01
N MET A 137 -20.03 0.57 -8.65
CA MET A 137 -19.62 -0.48 -9.59
C MET A 137 -20.60 -1.64 -9.65
N GLU A 138 -21.63 -1.73 -8.81
CA GLU A 138 -22.73 -2.67 -9.00
C GLU A 138 -23.68 -2.19 -10.10
#